data_AF-A0A7C1YTA2-F1
#
_entry.id   AF-A0A7C1YTA2-F1
#
_cell.length_a   1.000
_cell.length_b   1.000
_cell.length_c   1.000
_cell.angle_alpha   90.00
_cell.angle_beta   90.00
_cell.angle_gamma   90.00
#
_symmetry.space_group_name_H-M   'P 1'
#
loop_
_entity.id
_entity.type
_entity.pdbx_description
1 polymer ?
#
loop_
_entity_poly.entity_id
_entity_poly.type
_entity_poly.pdbx_seq_one_letter_code
_entity_poly.pdbx_strand_id
1 'polypeptide(L)' 'DIPKDRIKFIGNSSLAGARMCMLSYHAFEKAEMISKQMTSFELSVNKQFMDEFVASLFLPHTDMSLFPTVKEKLEKTK' A
#
# COMPACT_ATOMS: atom_id res chain seq x y z
N ASP A 1 3.06 2.05 -11.52
CA ASP A 1 4.42 1.50 -11.67
C ASP A 1 5.43 2.44 -11.04
N ILE A 2 6.35 1.94 -10.21
CA ILE A 2 7.32 2.76 -9.48
C ILE A 2 8.67 2.03 -9.34
N PRO A 3 9.78 2.73 -9.10
CA PRO A 3 11.09 2.12 -8.88
C PRO A 3 11.07 1.13 -7.70
N LYS A 4 11.62 -0.07 -7.92
CA LYS A 4 11.56 -1.19 -6.94
C LYS A 4 12.31 -0.89 -5.64
N ASP A 5 13.34 -0.06 -5.69
CA ASP A 5 14.13 0.39 -4.55
C ASP A 5 13.32 1.22 -3.53
N ARG A 6 12.17 1.76 -3.95
CA ARG A 6 11.22 2.44 -3.04
C ARG A 6 10.35 1.47 -2.24
N ILE A 7 10.35 0.18 -2.58
CA ILE A 7 9.52 -0.84 -1.92
C ILE A 7 10.40 -1.68 -1.01
N LYS A 8 10.06 -1.73 0.28
CA LYS A 8 10.76 -2.53 1.28
C LYS A 8 9.79 -3.50 1.95
N PHE A 9 10.13 -4.79 1.93
CA PHE A 9 9.40 -5.80 2.68
C PHE A 9 9.87 -5.80 4.13
N ILE A 10 8.93 -5.68 5.06
CA ILE A 10 9.22 -5.58 6.51
C ILE A 10 8.74 -6.78 7.33
N GLY A 11 8.16 -7.81 6.69
CA GLY A 11 7.62 -8.98 7.37
C GLY A 11 6.38 -8.65 8.23
N ASN A 12 6.22 -9.36 9.35
CA ASN A 12 5.09 -9.15 10.27
C ASN A 12 5.32 -7.91 11.15
N SER A 13 4.95 -6.75 10.64
CA SER A 13 5.05 -5.48 11.34
C SER A 13 4.16 -5.39 12.58
N SER A 14 3.02 -6.10 12.61
CA SER A 14 2.10 -6.12 13.76
C SER A 14 2.77 -6.75 14.99
N LEU A 15 3.33 -7.96 14.84
CA LEU A 15 4.05 -8.64 15.92
C LEU A 15 5.33 -7.90 16.32
N ALA A 16 6.08 -7.39 15.34
CA ALA A 16 7.27 -6.59 15.61
C ALA A 16 6.93 -5.32 16.42
N GLY A 17 5.86 -4.62 16.04
CA GLY A 17 5.33 -3.45 16.73
C GLY A 17 4.87 -3.75 18.15
N ALA A 18 4.11 -4.84 18.34
CA ALA A 18 3.66 -5.27 19.65
C ALA A 18 4.85 -5.57 20.58
N ARG A 19 5.87 -6.27 20.08
CA ARG A 19 7.11 -6.53 20.83
C ARG A 19 7.86 -5.25 21.18
N MET A 20 7.95 -4.29 20.25
CA MET A 20 8.58 -2.99 20.52
C MET A 20 7.87 -2.22 21.64
N CYS A 21 6.53 -2.18 21.60
CA CYS A 21 5.72 -1.51 22.62
C CYS A 21 5.83 -2.22 23.98
N MET A 22 5.87 -3.55 24.00
CA MET A 22 6.02 -4.34 25.22
C MET A 22 7.36 -4.07 25.94
N LEU A 23 8.43 -3.84 25.17
CA LEU A 23 9.78 -3.67 25.70
C LEU A 23 10.17 -2.20 25.94
N SER A 24 9.36 -1.22 25.51
CA SER A 24 9.68 0.19 25.60
C SER A 24 8.45 1.05 25.80
N TYR A 25 8.37 1.71 26.95
CA TYR A 25 7.31 2.67 27.25
C TYR A 25 7.28 3.83 26.25
N HIS A 26 8.45 4.34 25.85
CA HIS A 26 8.54 5.40 24.84
C HIS A 26 7.97 4.94 23.48
N ALA A 27 8.22 3.69 23.08
CA ALA A 27 7.66 3.16 21.84
C ALA A 27 6.13 3.01 21.93
N PHE A 28 5.61 2.62 23.09
CA PHE A 28 4.18 2.55 23.35
C PHE A 28 3.51 3.93 23.28
N GLU A 29 4.04 4.94 23.98
CA GLU A 29 3.53 6.32 23.92
C GLU A 29 3.55 6.87 22.48
N LYS A 30 4.63 6.59 21.73
CA LYS A 30 4.74 6.98 20.33
C LYS A 30 3.66 6.31 19.46
N ALA A 31 3.38 5.02 19.68
CA ALA A 31 2.31 4.32 18.97
C ALA A 31 0.93 4.92 19.27
N GLU A 32 0.67 5.32 20.52
CA GLU A 32 -0.56 6.00 20.93
C GLU A 32 -0.69 7.39 20.28
N MET A 33 0.40 8.16 20.22
CA MET A 33 0.40 9.45 19.54
C MET A 33 0.12 9.28 18.04
N ILE A 34 0.73 8.29 17.39
CA ILE A 34 0.50 7.99 15.98
C ILE A 34 -0.97 7.63 15.75
N SER A 35 -1.57 6.78 16.59
CA SER A 35 -2.97 6.38 16.42
C SER A 35 -3.92 7.58 16.49
N LYS A 36 -3.65 8.54 17.39
CA LYS A 36 -4.41 9.80 17.51
C LYS A 36 -4.26 10.72 16.29
N GLN A 37 -3.19 10.58 15.50
CA GLN A 37 -2.94 11.37 14.30
C GLN A 37 -3.46 10.71 13.01
N MET A 38 -3.89 9.44 13.07
CA MET A 38 -4.43 8.74 11.92
C MET A 38 -5.87 9.17 11.62
N THR A 39 -6.12 9.57 10.37
CA THR A 39 -7.50 9.80 9.87
C THR A 39 -8.00 8.55 9.16
N SER A 40 -9.13 8.02 9.60
CA SER A 40 -9.80 6.91 8.92
C SER A 40 -10.64 7.42 7.76
N PHE A 41 -10.53 6.79 6.59
CA PHE A 41 -11.35 7.08 5.42
C PHE A 41 -12.25 5.89 5.11
N GLU A 42 -13.55 6.13 4.97
CA GLU A 42 -14.52 5.10 4.60
C GLU A 42 -14.55 4.93 3.08
N LEU A 43 -14.00 3.83 2.58
CA LEU A 43 -13.90 3.57 1.14
C LEU A 43 -15.20 3.04 0.55
N SER A 44 -16.07 2.40 1.33
CA SER A 44 -17.31 1.80 0.82
C SER A 44 -18.32 2.83 0.29
N VAL A 45 -18.26 4.07 0.78
CA VAL A 45 -19.14 5.17 0.33
C VAL A 45 -18.52 5.98 -0.82
N ASN A 46 -17.26 5.72 -1.17
CA ASN A 46 -16.56 6.44 -2.21
C ASN A 46 -16.78 5.78 -3.58
N LYS A 47 -17.59 6.40 -4.43
CA LYS A 47 -17.87 5.90 -5.79
C LYS A 47 -16.60 5.74 -6.63
N GLN A 48 -15.65 6.67 -6.51
CA GLN A 48 -14.39 6.62 -7.25
C GLN A 48 -13.55 5.40 -6.86
N PHE A 49 -13.60 4.99 -5.58
CA PHE A 49 -12.92 3.77 -5.15
C PHE A 49 -13.47 2.53 -5.87
N MET A 50 -14.79 2.45 -6.06
CA MET A 50 -15.41 1.33 -6.78
C MET A 50 -15.00 1.29 -8.25
N ASP A 51 -14.89 2.45 -8.90
CA ASP A 51 -14.44 2.55 -10.29
C ASP A 51 -12.98 2.06 -10.44
N GLU A 52 -12.09 2.52 -9.56
CA GLU A 52 -10.68 2.09 -9.52
C GLU A 52 -10.54 0.60 -9.18
N PHE A 53 -11.36 0.10 -8.24
CA PHE A 53 -11.37 -1.31 -7.88
C PHE A 53 -11.72 -2.19 -9.09
N VAL A 54 -12.78 -1.86 -9.84
CA VAL A 54 -13.17 -2.61 -11.04
C VAL A 54 -12.09 -2.53 -12.12
N ALA A 55 -11.46 -1.37 -12.32
CA ALA A 55 -10.37 -1.21 -13.27
C ALA A 55 -9.13 -2.06 -12.91
N SER A 56 -8.90 -2.30 -11.62
CA SER A 56 -7.79 -3.12 -11.11
C SER A 56 -7.98 -4.63 -11.22
N LEU A 57 -9.19 -5.10 -11.61
CA LEU A 57 -9.46 -6.54 -11.78
C LEU A 57 -8.84 -7.14 -13.05
N PHE A 58 -8.36 -6.31 -13.98
CA PHE A 58 -7.64 -6.74 -15.18
C PHE A 58 -6.14 -6.66 -14.96
N LEU A 59 -5.37 -7.60 -15.50
CA LEU A 59 -3.92 -7.58 -15.37
C LEU A 59 -3.24 -6.92 -16.59
N PRO A 60 -2.31 -5.97 -16.38
CA PRO A 60 -1.89 -5.40 -15.09
C PRO A 60 -2.88 -4.38 -14.50
N HIS A 61 -3.70 -3.76 -15.36
CA HIS A 61 -4.82 -2.85 -15.05
C HIS A 61 -5.59 -2.60 -16.36
N THR A 62 -6.83 -2.08 -16.32
CA THR A 62 -7.53 -1.63 -17.53
C THR A 62 -6.81 -0.45 -18.22
N ASP A 63 -6.21 0.44 -17.42
CA ASP A 63 -5.37 1.53 -17.92
C ASP A 63 -3.88 1.13 -17.94
N MET A 64 -3.36 0.88 -19.14
CA MET A 64 -1.95 0.52 -19.37
C MET A 64 -0.98 1.69 -19.13
N SER A 65 -1.45 2.94 -19.09
CA SER A 65 -0.60 4.11 -18.83
C SER A 65 0.01 4.07 -17.42
N LEU A 66 -0.64 3.37 -16.48
CA LEU A 66 -0.18 3.17 -15.11
C LEU A 66 0.96 2.15 -14.99
N PHE A 67 1.19 1.34 -16.03
CA PHE A 67 2.17 0.24 -16.07
C PHE A 67 3.13 0.33 -17.27
N PRO A 68 3.88 1.44 -17.43
CA PRO A 68 4.81 1.64 -18.54
C PRO A 68 5.84 0.51 -18.69
N THR A 69 6.45 0.03 -17.59
CA THR A 69 7.46 -1.03 -17.70
C THR A 69 6.89 -2.38 -18.16
N VAL A 70 5.61 -2.63 -17.92
CA VAL A 70 4.92 -3.84 -18.40
C VAL A 70 4.57 -3.68 -19.88
N LYS A 71 4.07 -2.50 -20.28
CA LYS A 71 3.77 -2.19 -21.68
C LYS A 71 5.01 -2.38 -22.57
N GLU A 72 6.16 -1.82 -22.18
CA GLU A 72 7.41 -1.97 -22.92
C GLU A 72 7.87 -3.44 -23.04
N LYS A 73 7.64 -4.26 -22.01
CA LYS A 73 8.00 -5.68 -22.06
C LYS A 73 7.10 -6.47 -23.02
N LEU A 74 5.80 -6.19 -23.02
CA LEU A 74 4.86 -6.83 -23.93
C LEU A 74 5.16 -6.47 -25.39
N GLU A 75 5.53 -5.22 -25.67
CA GLU A 75 5.93 -4.78 -27.02
C GLU A 75 7.22 -5.45 -27.49
N LYS A 76 8.18 -5.72 -26.60
CA LYS A 76 9.41 -6.45 -26.92
C LYS A 76 9.24 -7.97 -27.10
N THR A 77 8.13 -8.52 -26.62
CA THR A 77 7.84 -9.97 -26.68
C THR A 77 6.98 -10.33 -27.89
N LYS A 78 6.37 -9.33 -28.54
CA LYS A 78 5.71 -9.46 -29.84
C LYS A 78 6.74 -9.45 -30.97
#